data_AF-A0A2P8KLS5-F1
#
_entry.id   AF-A0A2P8KLS5-F1
#
_cell.length_a   1.000
_cell.length_b   1.000
_cell.length_c   1.000
_cell.angle_alpha   90.00
_cell.angle_beta   90.00
_cell.angle_gamma   90.00
#
_symmetry.space_group_name_H-M   'P 1'
#
loop_
_entity.id
_entity.type
_entity.pdbx_description
1 polymer ?
#
loop_
_entity_poly.entity_id
_entity_poly.type
_entity_poly.pdbx_seq_one_letter_code
_entity_poly.pdbx_strand_id
1 'polypeptide(L)'
;MTLIQSILRVLSFPFLGLRRSTERQMGQIRNAMLSLLQNHGGHGAQRVAQRVRFAGDMEALWYLRQDVLTALSAVDGEAAARRQMRQINRLFKGGLPGAMVPRPHHRITT
;
A
#
# COMPACT_ATOMS: atom_id res chain seq x y z
N MET A 1 -48.28 24.83 -17.60
CA MET A 1 -47.04 25.46 -18.11
C MET A 1 -45.93 25.15 -17.13
N THR A 2 -44.93 24.39 -17.58
CA THR A 2 -43.78 23.87 -16.83
C THR A 2 -42.77 24.97 -16.50
N LEU A 3 -42.33 25.09 -15.23
CA LEU A 3 -40.98 25.57 -14.92
C LEU A 3 -40.60 25.26 -13.46
N ILE A 4 -40.10 24.06 -13.18
CA ILE A 4 -39.33 23.82 -11.95
C ILE A 4 -37.87 24.05 -12.32
N GLN A 5 -37.38 25.24 -11.98
CA GLN A 5 -35.96 25.52 -11.89
C GLN A 5 -35.38 24.82 -10.66
N SER A 6 -34.12 24.39 -10.79
CA SER A 6 -33.19 24.12 -9.68
C SER A 6 -33.31 22.80 -8.92
N ILE A 7 -32.68 21.75 -9.44
CA ILE A 7 -32.14 20.62 -8.63
C ILE A 7 -30.71 20.31 -9.09
N LEU A 8 -29.81 21.28 -8.95
CA LEU A 8 -28.37 21.05 -9.07
C LEU A 8 -27.70 21.53 -7.80
N ARG A 9 -27.70 20.72 -6.72
CA ARG A 9 -26.81 20.99 -5.56
C ARG A 9 -26.66 19.91 -4.47
N VAL A 10 -26.78 18.62 -4.76
CA VAL A 10 -26.44 17.60 -3.72
C VAL A 10 -25.84 16.34 -4.34
N LEU A 11 -24.63 16.42 -4.91
CA LEU A 11 -23.85 15.20 -5.21
C LEU A 11 -22.34 15.44 -5.22
N SER A 12 -21.82 15.98 -4.14
CA SER A 12 -20.39 15.96 -3.84
C SER A 12 -20.28 15.71 -2.33
N PHE A 13 -19.24 15.02 -1.86
CA PHE A 13 -18.97 14.68 -0.44
C PHE A 13 -19.26 13.24 0.03
N PRO A 14 -18.74 12.22 -0.68
CA PRO A 14 -17.92 11.25 0.08
C PRO A 14 -16.56 10.94 -0.55
N PHE A 15 -16.36 11.20 -1.84
CA PHE A 15 -15.16 10.77 -2.58
C PHE A 15 -13.86 11.48 -2.16
N LEU A 16 -13.94 12.73 -1.69
CA LEU A 16 -12.75 13.49 -1.27
C LEU A 16 -12.11 12.98 0.03
N GLY A 17 -12.92 12.47 0.98
CA GLY A 17 -12.43 11.96 2.26
C GLY A 17 -11.67 10.65 2.11
N LEU A 18 -12.16 9.76 1.22
CA LEU A 18 -11.53 8.48 0.93
C LEU A 18 -10.14 8.68 0.30
N ARG A 19 -10.04 9.55 -0.72
CA ARG A 19 -8.78 9.83 -1.42
C ARG A 19 -7.69 10.36 -0.47
N ARG A 20 -8.04 11.32 0.41
CA ARG A 20 -7.11 11.85 1.41
C ARG A 20 -6.68 10.80 2.44
N SER A 21 -7.56 9.86 2.78
CA SER A 21 -7.21 8.73 3.65
C SER A 21 -6.22 7.79 2.97
N THR A 22 -6.46 7.46 1.70
CA THR A 22 -5.58 6.61 0.89
C THR A 22 -4.20 7.25 0.68
N GLU A 23 -4.14 8.55 0.38
CA GLU A 23 -2.87 9.28 0.23
C GLU A 23 -2.05 9.28 1.53
N ARG A 24 -2.69 9.47 2.69
CA ARG A 24 -2.03 9.38 3.99
C ARG A 24 -1.52 7.97 4.28
N GLN A 25 -2.34 6.96 4.03
CA GLN A 25 -1.96 5.55 4.21
C GLN A 25 -0.78 5.18 3.30
N MET A 26 -0.81 5.61 2.04
CA MET A 26 0.28 5.43 1.08
C MET A 26 1.58 6.08 1.60
N GLY A 27 1.50 7.30 2.12
CA GLY A 27 2.63 7.99 2.72
C GLY A 27 3.21 7.25 3.94
N GLN A 28 2.35 6.71 4.81
CA GLN A 28 2.78 5.90 5.95
C GLN A 28 3.51 4.62 5.52
N ILE A 29 2.97 3.90 4.53
CA ILE A 29 3.60 2.69 3.99
C ILE A 29 4.96 3.02 3.38
N ARG A 30 5.02 4.07 2.55
CA ARG A 30 6.27 4.53 1.91
C ARG A 30 7.33 4.81 2.96
N ASN A 31 6.99 5.58 4.00
CA ASN A 31 7.94 5.94 5.06
C ASN A 31 8.40 4.71 5.85
N ALA A 32 7.50 3.77 6.14
CA ALA A 32 7.85 2.55 6.86
C ALA A 32 8.80 1.66 6.05
N MET A 33 8.56 1.49 4.74
CA MET A 33 9.47 0.77 3.84
C MET A 33 10.84 1.44 3.75
N LEU A 34 10.88 2.76 3.58
CA LEU A 34 12.13 3.52 3.52
C LEU A 34 12.93 3.44 4.83
N SER A 35 12.24 3.40 5.98
CA SER A 35 12.90 3.27 7.28
C SER A 35 13.56 1.90 7.44
N LEU A 36 12.88 0.82 7.02
CA LEU A 36 13.48 -0.52 7.03
C LEU A 36 14.71 -0.62 6.13
N LEU A 37 14.62 -0.09 4.91
CA LEU A 37 15.74 -0.10 3.96
C LEU A 37 16.94 0.73 4.43
N GLN A 38 16.71 1.81 5.18
CA GLN A 38 17.80 2.62 5.75
C GLN A 38 18.47 1.94 6.94
N ASN A 39 17.70 1.27 7.79
CA ASN A 39 18.22 0.67 9.02
C ASN A 39 18.91 -0.68 8.80
N HIS A 40 18.48 -1.43 7.78
CA HIS A 40 18.85 -2.83 7.57
C HIS A 40 19.36 -3.14 6.15
N GLY A 41 19.38 -2.15 5.27
CA GLY A 41 19.72 -2.36 3.87
C GLY A 41 21.22 -2.28 3.58
N GLY A 42 21.72 -3.22 2.78
CA GLY A 42 23.06 -3.15 2.17
C GLY A 42 23.05 -2.31 0.89
N HIS A 43 24.16 -2.34 0.12
CA HIS A 43 24.30 -1.57 -1.12
C HIS A 43 23.14 -1.78 -2.13
N GLY A 44 22.56 -2.99 -2.18
CA GLY A 44 21.39 -3.29 -3.03
C GLY A 44 20.10 -2.58 -2.62
N ALA A 45 19.98 -2.13 -1.36
CA ALA A 45 18.78 -1.50 -0.84
C ALA A 45 18.56 -0.08 -1.38
N GLN A 46 19.63 0.62 -1.82
CA GLN A 46 19.52 1.99 -2.31
C GLN A 46 18.64 2.10 -3.57
N ARG A 47 18.79 1.15 -4.50
CA ARG A 47 17.96 1.09 -5.72
C ARG A 47 16.48 0.84 -5.37
N VAL A 48 16.22 -0.06 -4.43
CA VAL A 48 14.85 -0.35 -3.96
C VAL A 48 14.26 0.87 -3.24
N ALA A 49 15.05 1.56 -2.42
CA ALA A 49 14.63 2.77 -1.70
C ALA A 49 14.22 3.89 -2.65
N GLN A 50 14.96 4.08 -3.76
CA GLN A 50 14.56 5.05 -4.79
C GLN A 50 13.22 4.66 -5.44
N ARG A 51 13.02 3.39 -5.79
CA ARG A 51 11.75 2.92 -6.36
C ARG A 51 10.58 3.11 -5.39
N VAL A 52 10.78 2.84 -4.10
CA VAL A 52 9.79 3.10 -3.04
C VAL A 52 9.47 4.58 -2.91
N ARG A 53 10.49 5.45 -2.94
CA ARG A 53 10.34 6.91 -2.83
C ARG A 53 9.45 7.48 -3.93
N PHE A 54 9.62 6.99 -5.16
CA PHE A 54 8.93 7.48 -6.34
C PHE A 54 7.73 6.65 -6.78
N ALA A 55 7.32 5.63 -6.02
CA ALA A 55 6.11 4.86 -6.30
C ALA A 55 4.88 5.80 -6.34
N GLY A 56 4.19 5.80 -7.48
CA GLY A 56 3.11 6.74 -7.79
C GLY A 56 1.75 6.39 -7.17
N ASP A 57 1.56 5.14 -6.79
CA ASP A 57 0.30 4.63 -6.24
C ASP A 57 0.51 3.48 -5.24
N MET A 58 -0.61 3.03 -4.66
CA MET A 58 -0.62 1.94 -3.67
C MET A 58 -0.21 0.59 -4.26
N GLU A 59 -0.53 0.33 -5.53
CA GLU A 59 -0.24 -0.92 -6.22
C GLU A 59 1.26 -1.06 -6.46
N ALA A 60 1.93 0.00 -6.91
CA ALA A 60 3.37 0.06 -7.07
C ALA A 60 4.09 -0.25 -5.75
N LEU A 61 3.63 0.33 -4.63
CA LEU A 61 4.16 -0.01 -3.30
C LEU A 61 3.90 -1.48 -2.94
N TRP A 62 2.74 -2.03 -3.29
CA TRP A 62 2.40 -3.42 -3.02
C TRP A 62 3.30 -4.42 -3.77
N TYR A 63 3.71 -4.12 -5.00
CA TYR A 63 4.68 -4.96 -5.71
C TYR A 63 6.09 -4.79 -5.15
N LEU A 64 6.48 -3.56 -4.79
CA LEU A 64 7.80 -3.28 -4.21
C LEU A 64 8.04 -3.99 -2.87
N ARG A 65 7.00 -4.48 -2.19
CA ARG A 65 7.14 -5.33 -0.99
C ARG A 65 8.10 -6.50 -1.19
N GLN A 66 8.05 -7.15 -2.36
CA GLN A 66 8.91 -8.30 -2.65
C GLN A 66 10.37 -7.88 -2.85
N ASP A 67 10.59 -6.74 -3.49
CA ASP A 67 11.93 -6.17 -3.65
C ASP A 67 12.52 -5.74 -2.30
N VAL A 68 11.69 -5.16 -1.42
CA VAL A 68 12.09 -4.81 -0.05
C VAL A 68 12.42 -6.06 0.75
N LEU A 69 11.58 -7.11 0.69
CA LEU A 69 11.84 -8.38 1.36
C LEU A 69 13.18 -8.97 0.89
N THR A 70 13.41 -9.06 -0.41
CA THR A 70 14.65 -9.57 -1.00
C THR A 70 15.87 -8.78 -0.51
N ALA A 71 15.78 -7.45 -0.51
CA ALA A 71 16.87 -6.59 -0.05
C ALA A 71 17.20 -6.79 1.44
N LEU A 72 16.17 -6.96 2.28
CA LEU A 72 16.34 -7.23 3.72
C LEU A 72 16.87 -8.65 3.96
N SER A 73 16.35 -9.65 3.25
CA SER A 73 16.77 -11.06 3.38
C SER A 73 18.24 -11.26 3.04
N ALA A 74 18.79 -10.45 2.13
CA ALA A 74 20.22 -10.50 1.78
C ALA A 74 21.15 -10.03 2.93
N VAL A 75 20.63 -9.27 3.90
CA VAL A 75 21.42 -8.73 5.03
C VAL A 75 21.07 -9.42 6.34
N ASP A 76 19.79 -9.47 6.68
CA ASP A 76 19.29 -9.95 7.97
C ASP A 76 18.88 -11.44 7.94
N GLY A 77 18.83 -12.04 6.75
CA GLY A 77 18.28 -13.38 6.52
C GLY A 77 16.76 -13.40 6.41
N GLU A 78 16.24 -14.40 5.69
CA GLU A 78 14.83 -14.50 5.30
C GLU A 78 13.86 -14.47 6.50
N ALA A 79 14.20 -15.16 7.60
CA ALA A 79 13.33 -15.23 8.77
C ALA A 79 13.15 -13.86 9.44
N ALA A 80 14.25 -13.10 9.63
CA ALA A 80 14.20 -11.77 10.22
C ALA A 80 13.50 -10.78 9.30
N ALA A 81 13.80 -10.80 8.00
CA ALA A 81 13.17 -9.96 7.00
C ALA A 81 11.64 -10.18 6.94
N ARG A 82 11.18 -11.45 6.96
CA ARG A 82 9.75 -11.76 7.06
C ARG A 82 9.11 -11.22 8.32
N ARG A 83 9.80 -11.26 9.47
CA ARG A 83 9.29 -10.71 10.73
C ARG A 83 9.08 -9.20 10.63
N GLN A 84 10.04 -8.46 10.10
CA GLN A 84 9.96 -7.01 9.86
C GLN A 84 8.82 -6.67 8.88
N MET A 85 8.68 -7.46 7.80
CA MET A 85 7.69 -7.22 6.76
C MET A 85 6.23 -7.41 7.19
N ARG A 86 5.97 -8.14 8.28
CA ARG A 86 4.61 -8.30 8.82
C ARG A 86 3.96 -6.96 9.17
N GLN A 87 4.72 -6.00 9.70
CA GLN A 87 4.18 -4.69 10.05
C GLN A 87 3.78 -3.91 8.79
N ILE A 88 4.65 -3.91 7.77
CA ILE A 88 4.37 -3.31 6.46
C ILE A 88 3.13 -3.92 5.82
N ASN A 89 3.02 -5.24 5.79
CA ASN A 89 1.88 -5.95 5.19
C ASN A 89 0.54 -5.61 5.85
N ARG A 90 0.53 -5.31 7.16
CA ARG A 90 -0.68 -4.88 7.86
C ARG A 90 -1.13 -3.49 7.42
N LEU A 91 -0.21 -2.59 7.10
CA LEU A 91 -0.53 -1.23 6.66
C LEU A 91 -1.26 -1.21 5.31
N PHE A 92 -1.12 -2.24 4.48
CA PHE A 92 -1.87 -2.36 3.22
C PHE A 92 -3.33 -2.79 3.39
N LYS A 93 -3.73 -3.28 4.58
CA LYS A 93 -5.12 -3.69 4.81
C LYS A 93 -6.06 -2.49 4.64
N GLY A 94 -7.12 -2.68 3.86
CA GLY A 94 -8.12 -1.63 3.58
C GLY A 94 -7.67 -0.52 2.63
N GLY A 95 -6.40 -0.51 2.18
CA GLY A 95 -5.86 0.48 1.25
C GLY A 95 -5.73 -0.01 -0.19
N LEU A 96 -5.83 -1.32 -0.41
CA LEU A 96 -5.71 -1.93 -1.74
C LEU A 96 -7.05 -1.99 -2.47
N PRO A 97 -7.06 -1.92 -3.81
CA PRO A 97 -8.21 -2.30 -4.62
C PRO A 97 -8.68 -3.71 -4.23
N GLY A 98 -9.99 -3.94 -4.15
CA GLY A 98 -10.56 -5.23 -3.75
C GLY A 98 -10.10 -6.42 -4.59
N ALA A 99 -9.56 -6.18 -5.79
CA ALA A 99 -8.98 -7.20 -6.66
C ALA A 99 -7.62 -7.76 -6.18
N MET A 100 -6.90 -7.05 -5.30
CA MET A 100 -5.54 -7.42 -4.85
C MET A 100 -5.51 -8.05 -3.46
N VAL A 101 -6.62 -8.02 -2.74
CA VAL A 101 -6.73 -8.71 -1.45
C VAL A 101 -6.95 -10.20 -1.74
N PRO A 102 -6.21 -11.13 -1.11
CA PRO A 102 -6.47 -12.55 -1.23
C PRO A 102 -7.94 -12.84 -0.94
N ARG A 103 -8.66 -13.35 -1.94
CA ARG A 103 -10.07 -13.73 -1.74
C ARG A 103 -10.09 -14.94 -0.82
N PRO A 104 -10.89 -14.93 0.26
CA PRO A 104 -11.11 -16.15 1.03
C PRO A 104 -11.81 -17.15 0.10
N HIS A 105 -11.10 -18.19 -0.30
CA HIS A 105 -11.70 -19.32 -0.99
C HIS A 105 -12.66 -19.97 0.01
N HIS A 106 -13.96 -19.77 -0.17
CA HIS A 106 -14.95 -20.59 0.49
C HIS A 106 -14.71 -22.01 0.01
N ARG A 107 -14.14 -22.84 0.89
CA ARG A 107 -14.07 -24.27 0.68
C ARG A 107 -15.52 -24.77 0.69
N ILE A 108 -16.05 -25.08 -0.49
CA ILE A 108 -17.31 -25.78 -0.62
C ILE A 108 -17.06 -27.19 -0.08
N THR A 109 -17.40 -27.40 1.19
CA THR A 109 -17.48 -28.75 1.77
C THR A 109 -18.84 -29.32 1.41
N THR A 110 -18.87 -30.18 0.40
CA THR A 110 -19.94 -31.16 0.15
C THR A 110 -19.66 -32.43 0.92
#